data_AF-A0AAN7ZR62-F1
#
_entry.id   AF-A0AAN7ZR62-F1
#
_cell.length_a   1.000
_cell.length_b   1.000
_cell.length_c   1.000
_cell.angle_alpha   90.00
_cell.angle_beta   90.00
_cell.angle_gamma   90.00
#
_symmetry.space_group_name_H-M   'P 1'
#
loop_
_entity.id
_entity.type
_entity.pdbx_description
1 polymer ?
#
loop_
_entity_poly.entity_id
_entity_poly.type
_entity_poly.pdbx_seq_one_letter_code
_entity_poly.pdbx_strand_id
1 'polypeptide(L)'
;MTEARPDHITSINTTFVVEGYNTSMKWNRWVKRLEVAFKVFNTANDMKACYLLHYMGSDSYDTLCNKVAPSLPEDMEYKEIVELMDKYYNPAPLEIAEAFRFHSRKQHDGESIQEYLHGLQKLAINCNSRIFEDSIKESVCLWAKFKKNTKQVTGNEESRFG
;
A
#
# COMPACT_ATOMS: atom_id res chain seq x y z
N MET A 1 56.19 -10.54 -21.19
CA MET A 1 56.08 -10.41 -19.72
C MET A 1 54.94 -9.44 -19.46
N THR A 2 53.76 -9.97 -19.13
CA THR A 2 52.48 -9.26 -19.13
C THR A 2 52.32 -8.52 -17.80
N GLU A 3 52.34 -7.20 -17.83
CA GLU A 3 52.14 -6.36 -16.64
C GLU A 3 50.63 -6.21 -16.40
N ALA A 4 50.16 -6.72 -15.26
CA ALA A 4 48.75 -6.67 -14.87
C ALA A 4 48.36 -5.24 -14.48
N ARG A 5 47.27 -4.72 -15.06
CA ARG A 5 46.64 -3.46 -14.64
C ARG A 5 46.11 -3.59 -13.21
N PRO A 6 46.33 -2.62 -12.33
CA PRO A 6 45.68 -2.61 -11.03
C PRO A 6 44.19 -2.29 -11.21
N ASP A 7 43.34 -3.17 -10.68
CA ASP A 7 41.90 -2.95 -10.58
C ASP A 7 41.65 -1.73 -9.70
N HIS A 8 41.24 -0.62 -10.31
CA HIS A 8 40.69 0.52 -9.57
C HIS A 8 39.36 0.09 -8.95
N ILE A 9 39.41 -0.39 -7.70
CA ILE A 9 38.23 -0.41 -6.83
C ILE A 9 37.83 1.05 -6.64
N THR A 10 36.88 1.50 -7.45
CA THR A 10 36.26 2.81 -7.25
C THR A 10 35.39 2.66 -6.01
N SER A 11 35.88 3.09 -4.86
CA SER A 11 35.07 3.26 -3.66
C SER A 11 33.97 4.26 -3.99
N ILE A 12 32.81 3.75 -4.41
CA ILE A 12 31.59 4.54 -4.46
C ILE A 12 31.33 4.98 -3.02
N ASN A 13 31.59 6.26 -2.76
CA ASN A 13 31.29 6.88 -1.48
C ASN A 13 29.77 7.06 -1.42
N THR A 14 29.07 5.98 -1.09
CA THR A 14 27.61 5.95 -1.12
C THR A 14 27.11 6.68 0.12
N THR A 15 26.76 7.96 -0.03
CA THR A 15 26.08 8.72 1.03
C THR A 15 24.69 8.11 1.29
N PHE A 16 24.36 7.89 2.56
CA PHE A 16 23.04 7.44 3.00
C PHE A 16 22.02 8.58 2.79
N VAL A 17 21.45 8.67 1.58
CA VAL A 17 20.42 9.67 1.27
C VAL A 17 19.07 8.97 1.28
N VAL A 18 18.35 9.10 2.39
CA VAL A 18 16.95 8.68 2.50
C VAL A 18 16.07 9.94 2.52
N GLU A 19 15.06 9.93 1.67
CA GLU A 19 14.01 10.96 1.65
C GLU A 19 13.21 10.87 2.95
N GLY A 20 13.08 11.99 3.66
CA GLY A 20 12.27 12.06 4.87
C GLY A 20 10.79 11.76 4.59
N TYR A 21 10.11 11.17 5.56
CA TYR A 21 8.68 10.94 5.46
C TYR A 21 7.92 12.27 5.41
N ASN A 22 6.89 12.31 4.58
CA ASN A 22 5.90 13.37 4.56
C ASN A 22 4.50 12.75 4.40
N THR A 23 3.48 13.51 4.81
CA THR A 23 2.08 13.02 4.88
C THR A 23 1.46 12.69 3.53
N SER A 24 2.06 13.11 2.41
CA SER A 24 1.61 12.70 1.06
C SER A 24 1.96 11.24 0.75
N MET A 25 2.90 10.66 1.48
CA MET A 25 3.36 9.28 1.31
C MET A 25 2.58 8.32 2.22
N LYS A 26 2.42 7.08 1.76
CA LYS A 26 1.93 5.99 2.60
C LYS A 26 3.04 5.55 3.57
N TRP A 27 2.79 5.66 4.87
CA TRP A 27 3.74 5.33 5.95
C TRP A 27 4.42 3.97 5.74
N ASN A 28 3.63 2.91 5.56
CA ASN A 28 4.13 1.55 5.35
C ASN A 28 5.07 1.41 4.13
N ARG A 29 4.83 2.16 3.05
CA ARG A 29 5.69 2.14 1.85
C ARG A 29 7.00 2.87 2.11
N TRP A 30 6.94 3.97 2.84
CA TRP A 30 8.13 4.73 3.22
C TRP A 30 9.01 3.93 4.19
N VAL A 31 8.44 3.32 5.23
CA VAL A 31 9.18 2.44 6.16
C VAL A 31 9.87 1.30 5.40
N LYS A 32 9.18 0.64 4.46
CA LYS A 32 9.82 -0.39 3.62
C LYS A 32 11.01 0.13 2.81
N ARG A 33 10.93 1.36 2.28
CA ARG A 33 12.07 1.99 1.58
C ARG A 33 13.23 2.25 2.54
N LEU A 34 12.95 2.73 3.75
CA LEU A 34 13.95 2.93 4.80
C LEU A 34 14.63 1.61 5.19
N GLU A 35 13.86 0.52 5.34
CA GLU A 35 14.42 -0.80 5.65
C GLU A 35 15.29 -1.38 4.53
N VAL A 36 14.94 -1.10 3.27
CA VAL A 36 15.81 -1.43 2.13
C VAL A 36 17.11 -0.65 2.23
N ALA A 37 17.07 0.64 2.58
CA ALA A 37 18.29 1.42 2.80
C ALA A 37 19.14 0.82 3.92
N PHE A 38 18.56 0.45 5.06
CA PHE A 38 19.32 -0.21 6.14
C PHE A 38 20.05 -1.47 5.68
N LYS A 39 19.47 -2.24 4.76
CA LYS A 39 20.13 -3.42 4.17
C LYS A 39 21.27 -3.04 3.23
N VAL A 40 21.06 -2.05 2.36
CA VAL A 40 22.08 -1.57 1.40
C VAL A 40 23.31 -1.03 2.11
N PHE A 41 23.11 -0.32 3.22
CA PHE A 41 24.18 0.35 3.96
C PHE A 41 24.65 -0.44 5.19
N ASN A 42 24.18 -1.68 5.39
CA ASN A 42 24.52 -2.54 6.51
C ASN A 42 24.39 -1.85 7.88
N THR A 43 23.27 -1.14 8.09
CA THR A 43 23.01 -0.36 9.30
C THR A 43 22.83 -1.26 10.51
N ALA A 44 23.57 -0.96 11.58
CA ALA A 44 23.48 -1.65 12.86
C ALA A 44 22.08 -1.53 13.48
N ASN A 45 21.63 -2.56 14.20
CA ASN A 45 20.25 -2.65 14.70
C ASN A 45 19.90 -1.56 15.71
N ASP A 46 20.84 -1.21 16.58
CA ASP A 46 20.76 -0.14 17.58
C ASP A 46 20.57 1.25 16.95
N MET A 47 21.13 1.47 15.75
CA MET A 47 21.00 2.75 15.04
C MET A 47 19.68 2.92 14.28
N LYS A 48 18.91 1.84 14.07
CA LYS A 48 17.69 1.89 13.24
C LYS A 48 16.61 2.80 13.83
N ALA A 49 16.44 2.77 15.16
CA ALA A 49 15.49 3.64 15.85
C ALA A 49 15.88 5.12 15.65
N CYS A 50 17.16 5.45 15.87
CA CYS A 50 17.67 6.81 15.64
C CYS A 50 17.44 7.30 14.21
N TYR A 51 17.71 6.46 13.21
CA TYR A 51 17.45 6.81 11.81
C TYR A 51 15.96 6.98 11.51
N LEU A 52 15.09 6.14 12.08
CA LEU A 52 13.65 6.29 11.93
C LEU A 52 13.18 7.64 12.49
N LEU A 53 13.58 7.97 13.72
CA LEU A 53 13.24 9.25 14.37
C LEU A 53 13.76 10.45 13.58
N HIS A 54 14.98 10.36 13.03
CA HIS A 54 15.56 11.43 12.23
C HIS A 54 14.83 11.65 10.89
N TYR A 55 14.47 10.58 10.19
CA TYR A 55 13.89 10.67 8.85
C TYR A 55 12.35 10.68 8.83
N MET A 56 11.64 10.41 9.93
CA MET A 56 10.16 10.40 9.94
C MET A 56 9.49 11.77 9.81
N GLY A 57 10.27 12.86 9.84
CA GLY A 57 9.78 14.23 9.71
C GLY A 57 9.14 14.78 11.00
N SER A 58 9.07 16.11 11.11
CA SER A 58 8.63 16.83 12.31
C SER A 58 7.22 16.42 12.75
N ASP A 59 6.25 16.43 11.84
CA ASP A 59 4.84 16.23 12.18
C ASP A 59 4.58 14.82 12.72
N SER A 60 5.29 13.82 12.18
CA SER A 60 5.19 12.44 12.66
C SER A 60 5.92 12.26 13.98
N TYR A 61 7.07 12.91 14.16
CA TYR A 61 7.80 12.87 15.42
C TYR A 61 6.98 13.51 16.55
N ASP A 62 6.36 14.68 16.32
CA ASP A 62 5.46 15.32 17.29
C ASP A 62 4.26 14.43 17.63
N THR A 63 3.68 13.76 16.63
CA THR A 63 2.61 12.78 16.83
C THR A 63 3.07 11.61 17.70
N LEU A 64 4.28 11.11 17.47
CA LEU A 64 4.88 10.03 18.26
C LEU A 64 5.07 10.48 19.71
N CYS A 65 5.71 11.63 19.94
CA CYS A 65 5.89 12.24 21.27
C CYS A 65 4.58 12.32 22.06
N ASN A 66 3.53 12.84 21.41
CA ASN A 66 2.20 12.95 22.03
C ASN A 66 1.58 11.59 22.41
N LYS A 67 1.92 10.52 21.68
CA LYS A 67 1.39 9.18 21.93
C LYS A 67 2.14 8.41 23.01
N VAL A 68 3.43 8.67 23.19
CA VAL A 68 4.30 7.90 24.08
C VAL A 68 4.50 8.57 25.44
N ALA A 69 4.08 9.84 25.57
CA ALA A 69 4.12 10.57 26.83
C ALA A 69 3.49 9.77 27.99
N PRO A 70 4.15 9.70 29.16
CA PRO A 70 5.31 10.49 29.61
C PRO A 70 6.70 9.93 29.21
N SER A 71 6.77 8.82 28.47
CA SER A 71 8.03 8.24 28.00
C SER A 71 8.62 9.00 26.81
N LEU A 72 9.89 8.78 26.51
CA LEU A 72 10.58 9.38 25.35
C LEU A 72 10.60 8.42 24.15
N PRO A 73 10.38 8.91 22.92
CA PRO A 73 10.51 8.09 21.70
C PRO A 73 11.89 7.43 21.52
N GLU A 74 12.95 8.09 22.01
CA GLU A 74 14.34 7.63 21.92
C GLU A 74 14.61 6.34 22.72
N ASP A 75 13.79 6.09 23.75
CA ASP A 75 13.93 4.91 24.62
C ASP A 75 13.20 3.68 24.05
N MET A 76 12.46 3.82 22.94
CA MET A 76 11.67 2.76 22.34
C MET A 76 12.46 1.97 21.29
N GLU A 77 12.13 0.69 21.13
CA GLU A 77 12.70 -0.10 20.05
C GLU A 77 12.11 0.29 18.69
N TYR A 78 12.93 0.17 17.63
CA TYR A 78 12.51 0.45 16.26
C TYR A 78 11.17 -0.21 15.90
N LYS A 79 11.00 -1.48 16.29
CA LYS A 79 9.80 -2.26 16.00
C LYS A 79 8.55 -1.66 16.66
N GLU A 80 8.66 -1.24 17.92
CA GLU A 80 7.56 -0.66 18.68
C GLU A 80 7.12 0.67 18.06
N ILE A 81 8.08 1.51 17.64
CA ILE A 81 7.80 2.79 16.97
C ILE A 81 7.08 2.55 15.65
N VAL A 82 7.57 1.61 14.81
CA VAL A 82 6.94 1.29 13.52
C VAL A 82 5.51 0.78 13.72
N GLU A 83 5.28 -0.14 14.65
CA GLU A 83 3.94 -0.69 14.93
C GLU A 83 2.96 0.38 15.42
N LEU A 84 3.41 1.23 16.35
CA LEU A 84 2.60 2.32 16.89
C LEU A 84 2.19 3.31 15.78
N MET A 85 3.14 3.71 14.94
CA MET A 85 2.91 4.65 13.85
C MET A 85 2.12 4.02 12.71
N ASP A 86 2.29 2.73 12.43
CA ASP A 86 1.49 2.00 11.45
C ASP A 86 0.02 1.94 11.89
N LYS A 87 -0.25 1.67 13.17
CA LYS A 87 -1.62 1.72 13.72
C LYS A 87 -2.26 3.11 13.60
N TYR A 88 -1.46 4.17 13.68
CA TYR A 88 -1.94 5.55 13.54
C TYR A 88 -2.25 5.93 12.09
N TYR A 89 -1.33 5.65 11.16
CA TYR A 89 -1.47 6.04 9.76
C TYR A 89 -2.28 5.06 8.92
N ASN A 90 -2.33 3.80 9.34
CA ASN A 90 -3.10 2.72 8.73
C ASN A 90 -4.02 2.11 9.79
N PRO A 91 -5.00 2.88 10.33
CA PRO A 91 -5.99 2.29 11.21
C PRO A 91 -6.65 1.12 10.47
N ALA A 92 -6.81 -0.01 11.15
CA ALA A 92 -7.40 -1.21 10.56
C ALA A 92 -8.67 -0.80 9.79
N PRO A 93 -8.75 -1.05 8.48
CA PRO A 93 -9.95 -0.76 7.73
C PRO A 93 -11.09 -1.49 8.43
N LEU A 94 -12.20 -0.80 8.71
CA LEU A 94 -13.39 -1.49 9.16
C LEU A 94 -13.72 -2.51 8.06
N GLU A 95 -13.55 -3.79 8.35
CA GLU A 95 -13.74 -4.88 7.38
C GLU A 95 -15.08 -4.73 6.65
N ILE A 96 -16.10 -4.30 7.39
CA ILE A 96 -17.43 -3.99 6.90
C ILE A 96 -17.42 -2.84 5.88
N ALA A 97 -16.64 -1.78 6.10
CA ALA A 97 -16.55 -0.64 5.20
C ALA A 97 -15.82 -1.00 3.90
N GLU A 98 -14.71 -1.74 3.96
CA GLU A 98 -14.00 -2.15 2.74
C GLU A 98 -14.80 -3.19 1.95
N ALA A 99 -15.45 -4.15 2.64
CA ALA A 99 -16.39 -5.08 2.00
C ALA A 99 -17.57 -4.33 1.36
N PHE A 100 -18.12 -3.32 2.04
CA PHE A 100 -19.17 -2.49 1.48
C PHE A 100 -18.69 -1.72 0.24
N ARG A 101 -17.49 -1.13 0.26
CA ARG A 101 -16.91 -0.41 -0.89
C ARG A 101 -16.67 -1.34 -2.07
N PHE A 102 -16.17 -2.55 -1.81
CA PHE A 102 -15.98 -3.57 -2.83
C PHE A 102 -17.32 -4.00 -3.45
N HIS A 103 -18.32 -4.37 -2.63
CA HIS A 103 -19.64 -4.78 -3.12
C HIS A 103 -20.43 -3.64 -3.77
N SER A 104 -20.15 -2.38 -3.39
CA SER A 104 -20.82 -1.21 -3.97
C SER A 104 -20.15 -0.70 -5.26
N ARG A 105 -18.97 -1.23 -5.63
CA ARG A 105 -18.27 -0.79 -6.84
C ARG A 105 -19.03 -1.28 -8.07
N LYS A 106 -19.49 -0.33 -8.89
CA LYS A 106 -20.13 -0.56 -10.19
C LYS A 106 -19.25 0.02 -11.28
N GLN A 107 -19.15 -0.67 -12.42
CA GLN A 107 -18.44 -0.17 -13.60
C GLN A 107 -18.99 1.20 -14.00
N HIS A 108 -18.09 2.16 -14.23
CA HIS A 108 -18.48 3.50 -14.67
C HIS A 108 -18.84 3.51 -16.16
N ASP A 109 -19.65 4.46 -16.58
CA ASP A 109 -19.97 4.64 -18.00
C ASP A 109 -18.69 4.97 -18.79
N GLY A 110 -18.40 4.15 -19.81
CA GLY A 110 -17.18 4.28 -20.62
C GLY A 110 -15.94 3.60 -20.03
N GLU A 111 -15.98 3.06 -18.80
CA GLU A 111 -14.87 2.30 -18.22
C GLU A 111 -14.72 0.95 -18.92
N SER A 112 -13.50 0.58 -19.30
CA SER A 112 -13.24 -0.74 -19.87
C SER A 112 -13.35 -1.84 -18.80
N ILE A 113 -13.57 -3.08 -19.24
CA ILE A 113 -13.66 -4.24 -18.33
C ILE A 113 -12.33 -4.43 -17.57
N GLN A 114 -11.19 -4.16 -18.22
CA GLN A 114 -9.87 -4.29 -17.60
C GLN A 114 -9.64 -3.23 -16.52
N GLU A 115 -10.05 -1.99 -16.76
CA GLU A 115 -9.98 -0.91 -15.76
C GLU A 115 -10.89 -1.20 -14.57
N TYR A 116 -12.11 -1.68 -14.83
CA TYR A 116 -13.03 -2.09 -13.78
C TYR A 116 -12.45 -3.22 -12.92
N LEU A 117 -11.88 -4.25 -13.56
CA LEU A 117 -11.22 -5.36 -12.86
C LEU A 117 -10.03 -4.88 -12.02
N HIS A 118 -9.21 -3.99 -12.56
CA HIS A 118 -8.08 -3.41 -11.83
C HIS A 118 -8.54 -2.55 -10.63
N GLY A 119 -9.65 -1.84 -10.78
CA GLY A 119 -10.30 -1.09 -9.71
C GLY A 119 -10.80 -2.01 -8.59
N LEU A 120 -11.45 -3.12 -8.94
CA LEU A 120 -11.88 -4.15 -7.98
C LEU A 120 -10.68 -4.78 -7.26
N GLN A 121 -9.62 -5.12 -8.00
CA GLN A 121 -8.38 -5.64 -7.41
C GLN A 121 -7.77 -4.67 -6.40
N LYS A 122 -7.75 -3.36 -6.70
CA LYS A 122 -7.26 -2.33 -5.77
C LYS A 122 -8.07 -2.26 -4.48
N LEU A 123 -9.40 -2.31 -4.57
CA LEU A 123 -10.29 -2.30 -3.40
C LEU A 123 -10.12 -3.57 -2.57
N ALA A 124 -9.90 -4.70 -3.24
CA ALA A 124 -9.79 -5.99 -2.60
C ALA A 124 -8.46 -6.21 -1.84
N ILE A 125 -7.41 -5.41 -2.09
CA ILE A 125 -6.14 -5.46 -1.33
C ILE A 125 -6.38 -5.22 0.18
N ASN A 126 -7.41 -4.42 0.51
CA ASN A 126 -7.75 -4.08 1.89
C ASN A 126 -8.86 -4.98 2.47
N CYS A 127 -9.47 -5.86 1.66
CA CYS A 127 -10.45 -6.83 2.13
C CYS A 127 -9.71 -8.06 2.66
N ASN A 128 -10.10 -8.54 3.84
CA ASN A 128 -9.47 -9.70 4.44
C ASN A 128 -9.58 -10.92 3.49
N SER A 129 -8.44 -11.55 3.19
CA SER A 129 -8.19 -12.38 2.01
C SER A 129 -9.00 -13.69 1.89
N ARG A 130 -9.91 -13.98 2.82
CA ARG A 130 -10.72 -15.20 2.82
C ARG A 130 -11.95 -15.16 1.91
N ILE A 131 -12.41 -13.98 1.48
CA ILE A 131 -13.61 -13.83 0.63
C ILE A 131 -13.22 -13.48 -0.83
N PHE A 132 -11.92 -13.38 -1.11
CA PHE A 132 -11.35 -12.70 -2.27
C PHE A 132 -11.61 -13.37 -3.63
N GLU A 133 -11.31 -14.65 -3.79
CA GLU A 133 -11.36 -15.31 -5.11
C GLU A 133 -12.77 -15.65 -5.56
N ASP A 134 -13.61 -16.12 -4.64
CA ASP A 134 -14.97 -16.54 -4.98
C ASP A 134 -15.89 -15.34 -5.20
N SER A 135 -15.70 -14.25 -4.44
CA SER A 135 -16.52 -13.04 -4.58
C SER A 135 -16.21 -12.25 -5.87
N ILE A 136 -14.96 -12.24 -6.36
CA ILE A 136 -14.64 -11.64 -7.67
C ILE A 136 -15.30 -12.46 -8.79
N LYS A 137 -15.18 -13.78 -8.76
CA LYS A 137 -15.82 -14.66 -9.75
C LYS A 137 -17.33 -14.49 -9.73
N GLU A 138 -17.94 -14.41 -8.54
CA GLU A 138 -19.37 -14.19 -8.38
C GLU A 138 -19.80 -12.81 -8.89
N SER A 139 -19.09 -11.74 -8.53
CA SER A 139 -19.38 -10.37 -8.99
C SER A 139 -19.27 -10.22 -10.50
N VAL A 140 -18.27 -10.84 -11.12
CA VAL A 140 -18.11 -10.90 -12.59
C VAL A 140 -19.23 -11.73 -13.22
N CYS A 141 -19.59 -12.88 -12.63
CA CYS A 141 -20.68 -13.73 -13.10
C CYS A 141 -22.06 -13.05 -12.99
N LEU A 142 -22.34 -12.37 -11.88
CA LEU A 142 -23.58 -11.62 -11.66
C LEU A 142 -23.67 -10.45 -12.65
N TRP A 143 -22.56 -9.74 -12.90
CA TRP A 143 -22.51 -8.72 -13.94
C TRP A 143 -22.73 -9.31 -15.34
N ALA A 144 -22.12 -10.44 -15.67
CA ALA A 144 -22.32 -11.10 -16.96
C ALA A 144 -23.78 -11.54 -17.16
N LYS A 145 -24.43 -12.03 -16.08
CA LYS A 145 -25.86 -12.35 -16.08
C LYS A 145 -26.73 -11.10 -16.21
N PHE A 146 -26.40 -10.01 -15.51
CA PHE A 146 -27.12 -8.74 -15.60
C PHE A 146 -27.05 -8.14 -17.01
N LYS A 147 -25.85 -8.09 -17.63
CA LYS A 147 -25.68 -7.61 -19.02
C LYS A 147 -26.42 -8.48 -20.05
N LYS A 148 -26.44 -9.80 -19.86
CA LYS A 148 -27.24 -10.71 -20.71
C LYS A 148 -28.74 -10.45 -20.56
N ASN A 149 -29.22 -10.25 -19.34
CA ASN A 149 -30.63 -9.95 -19.08
C ASN A 149 -31.03 -8.56 -19.62
N THR A 150 -30.19 -7.53 -19.48
CA THR A 150 -30.50 -6.20 -20.03
C THR A 150 -30.55 -6.19 -21.56
N LYS A 151 -29.72 -6.99 -22.25
CA LYS A 151 -29.80 -7.14 -23.72
C LYS A 151 -31.07 -7.88 -24.18
N GLN A 152 -31.57 -8.84 -23.40
CA GLN A 152 -32.83 -9.54 -23.72
C GLN A 152 -34.06 -8.66 -23.50
N VAL A 153 -34.05 -7.78 -22.48
CA VAL A 153 -35.15 -6.85 -22.24
C VAL A 153 -35.25 -5.81 -23.37
N THR A 154 -34.13 -5.27 -23.85
CA THR A 154 -34.14 -4.33 -24.98
C THR A 154 -34.41 -5.01 -26.33
N GLY A 155 -34.11 -6.31 -26.47
CA GLY A 155 -34.38 -7.08 -27.69
C GLY A 155 -35.82 -7.64 -27.80
N ASN A 156 -36.58 -7.68 -26.71
CA ASN A 156 -37.98 -8.11 -26.69
C ASN A 156 -38.99 -6.96 -26.85
N GLU A 157 -38.54 -5.71 -26.81
CA GLU A 157 -39.42 -4.56 -27.08
C GLU A 157 -39.54 -4.25 -28.59
N GLU A 158 -38.55 -4.63 -29.40
CA GLU A 158 -38.60 -4.48 -30.87
C GLU A 158 -39.45 -5.54 -31.59
N SER A 159 -39.76 -6.67 -30.95
CA SER A 159 -40.56 -7.76 -31.55
C SER A 159 -42.06 -7.72 -31.18
N ARG A 160 -42.50 -6.69 -30.46
CA ARG A 160 -43.92 -6.48 -30.08
C ARG A 160 -44.63 -5.35 -30.86
N PHE A 161 -43.92 -4.70 -31.78
CA PHE A 161 -44.43 -3.67 -32.69
C PHE A 161 -44.27 -4.03 -34.18
N GLY A 162 -44.12 -5.33 -34.50
CA GLY A 162 -44.18 -5.87 -35.86
C GLY A 162 -45.50 -6.58 -36.13
#